data_AF-A0A7K0RGB9-F1
#
_entry.id   AF-A0A7K0RGB9-F1
#
_cell.length_a   1.000
_cell.length_b   1.000
_cell.length_c   1.000
_cell.angle_alpha   90.00
_cell.angle_beta   90.00
_cell.angle_gamma   90.00
#
_symmetry.space_group_name_H-M   'P 1'
#
loop_
_entity.id
_entity.type
_entity.pdbx_description
1 polymer ?
#
loop_
_entity_poly.entity_id
_entity_poly.type
_entity_poly.pdbx_seq_one_letter_code
_entity_poly.pdbx_strand_id
1 'polypeptide(L)'
;MLKNRVALGAVLVVALAMVPASAAFAAPGCDPLDTRSCLLPWPSNFHTVKQKGSDTGLRLNLAASQFPMNIPTPPKLPVPGFPPELNRNDGFSPGTNILTFVPGLSLADSGAVPINNLAKYADANAPIIVLDAKTLKRQPIWAELDTNPDAVA
;
A
#
# COMPACT_ATOMS: atom_id res chain seq x y z
N MET A 1 -16.12 -58.76 38.58
CA MET A 1 -17.06 -57.62 38.53
C MET A 1 -16.34 -56.43 37.89
N LEU A 2 -16.44 -56.32 36.56
CA LEU A 2 -15.75 -55.33 35.74
C LEU A 2 -16.69 -54.12 35.55
N LYS A 3 -16.39 -52.96 36.14
CA LYS A 3 -17.19 -51.75 35.97
C LYS A 3 -16.72 -50.98 34.74
N ASN A 4 -17.47 -51.12 33.64
CA ASN A 4 -17.42 -50.28 32.45
C ASN A 4 -17.55 -48.79 32.82
N ARG A 5 -16.58 -47.97 32.44
CA ARG A 5 -16.73 -46.52 32.35
C ARG A 5 -16.51 -46.11 30.91
N VAL A 6 -17.61 -46.00 30.17
CA VAL A 6 -17.62 -45.35 28.85
C VAL A 6 -17.48 -43.86 29.10
N ALA A 7 -16.32 -43.29 28.76
CA ALA A 7 -16.14 -41.85 28.71
C ALA A 7 -16.64 -41.35 27.36
N LEU A 8 -17.76 -40.63 27.36
CA LEU A 8 -18.21 -39.83 26.22
C LEU A 8 -17.21 -38.68 26.02
N GLY A 9 -16.27 -38.82 25.08
CA GLY A 9 -15.45 -37.72 24.61
C GLY A 9 -16.26 -36.86 23.64
N ALA A 10 -16.62 -35.64 24.04
CA ALA A 10 -17.25 -34.68 23.17
C ALA A 10 -16.27 -34.27 22.05
N VAL A 11 -16.57 -34.65 20.81
CA VAL A 11 -15.86 -34.16 19.62
C VAL A 11 -16.32 -32.72 19.38
N LEU A 12 -15.47 -31.75 19.72
CA LEU A 12 -15.70 -30.35 19.40
C LEU A 12 -15.38 -30.14 17.91
N VAL A 13 -16.41 -30.12 17.06
CA VAL A 13 -16.26 -29.74 15.66
C VAL A 13 -16.08 -28.22 15.61
N VAL A 14 -14.84 -27.76 15.48
CA VAL A 14 -14.54 -26.35 15.20
C VAL A 14 -14.92 -26.10 13.74
N ALA A 15 -16.07 -25.48 13.52
CA ALA A 15 -16.46 -25.02 12.20
C ALA A 15 -15.53 -23.86 11.80
N LEU A 16 -14.65 -24.11 10.83
CA LEU A 16 -13.83 -23.08 10.20
C LEU A 16 -14.77 -22.19 9.38
N ALA A 17 -15.22 -21.09 9.96
CA ALA A 17 -15.99 -20.09 9.22
C ALA A 17 -15.07 -19.51 8.13
N MET A 18 -15.27 -19.93 6.88
CA MET A 18 -14.74 -19.22 5.72
C MET A 18 -15.43 -17.85 5.68
N VAL A 19 -14.74 -16.83 6.20
CA VAL A 19 -15.11 -15.45 5.95
C VAL A 19 -14.88 -15.22 4.46
N PRO A 20 -15.91 -14.90 3.66
CA PRO A 20 -15.67 -14.51 2.28
C PRO A 20 -14.86 -13.22 2.34
N ALA A 21 -13.63 -13.25 1.81
CA ALA A 21 -12.90 -12.03 1.52
C ALA A 21 -13.72 -11.31 0.44
N SER A 22 -14.52 -10.33 0.83
CA SER A 22 -15.06 -9.37 -0.11
C SER A 22 -13.87 -8.66 -0.73
N ALA A 23 -13.45 -9.12 -1.92
CA ALA A 23 -12.54 -8.37 -2.75
C ALA A 23 -13.28 -7.07 -3.09
N ALA A 24 -12.92 -5.98 -2.42
CA ALA A 24 -13.29 -4.66 -2.88
C ALA A 24 -12.71 -4.54 -4.28
N PHE A 25 -13.57 -4.59 -5.32
CA PHE A 25 -13.10 -4.33 -6.67
C PHE A 25 -12.67 -2.86 -6.70
N ALA A 26 -11.39 -2.63 -6.96
CA ALA A 26 -10.88 -1.29 -7.21
C ALA A 26 -11.73 -0.64 -8.31
N ALA A 27 -12.09 0.63 -8.14
CA ALA A 27 -12.74 1.38 -9.20
C ALA A 27 -11.87 1.32 -10.48
N PRO A 28 -12.48 1.32 -11.68
CA PRO A 28 -11.72 1.24 -12.92
C PRO A 28 -10.58 2.28 -12.99
N GLY A 29 -9.35 1.80 -13.18
CA GLY A 29 -8.15 2.64 -13.21
C GLY A 29 -7.48 2.89 -11.86
N CYS A 30 -7.96 2.29 -10.78
CA CYS A 30 -7.36 2.36 -9.44
C CYS A 30 -6.54 1.09 -9.15
N ASP A 31 -5.44 1.22 -8.41
CA ASP A 31 -4.59 0.09 -8.05
C ASP A 31 -5.38 -0.89 -7.15
N PRO A 32 -5.36 -2.21 -7.43
CA PRO A 32 -6.09 -3.19 -6.64
C PRO A 32 -5.48 -3.51 -5.27
N LEU A 33 -4.25 -3.06 -4.97
CA LEU A 33 -3.58 -3.34 -3.70
C LEU A 33 -4.04 -2.43 -2.56
N ASP A 34 -4.39 -1.18 -2.85
CA ASP A 34 -4.93 -0.25 -1.86
C ASP A 34 -6.08 0.58 -2.46
N THR A 35 -7.31 0.17 -2.18
CA THR A 35 -8.50 0.79 -2.77
C THR A 35 -8.98 2.03 -2.00
N ARG A 36 -8.24 2.54 -1.00
CA ARG A 36 -8.63 3.75 -0.25
C ARG A 36 -8.50 5.02 -1.08
N SER A 37 -7.50 5.06 -1.95
CA SER A 37 -7.30 6.13 -2.92
C SER A 37 -6.67 5.54 -4.17
N CYS A 38 -7.10 5.98 -5.36
CA CYS A 38 -6.72 5.33 -6.61
C CYS A 38 -5.22 5.32 -6.92
N LEU A 39 -4.48 6.27 -6.33
CA LEU A 39 -3.04 6.39 -6.48
C LEU A 39 -2.25 5.64 -5.40
N LEU A 40 -2.91 5.12 -4.36
CA LEU A 40 -2.26 4.30 -3.35
C LEU A 40 -2.23 2.82 -3.80
N PRO A 41 -1.19 2.06 -3.45
CA PRO A 41 0.07 2.54 -2.86
C PRO A 41 0.83 3.41 -3.88
N TRP A 42 1.47 4.46 -3.39
CA TRP A 42 2.29 5.36 -4.20
C TRP A 42 3.77 5.17 -3.86
N PRO A 43 4.69 5.16 -4.83
CA PRO A 43 4.45 4.92 -6.25
C PRO A 43 4.04 3.46 -6.52
N SER A 44 3.35 3.22 -7.64
CA SER A 44 3.01 1.85 -8.08
C SER A 44 3.19 1.67 -9.59
N ASN A 45 3.84 0.58 -9.99
CA ASN A 45 3.99 0.20 -11.40
C ASN A 45 2.65 -0.07 -12.10
N PHE A 46 1.54 -0.21 -11.37
CA PHE A 46 0.20 -0.23 -11.96
C PHE A 46 -0.06 1.02 -12.81
N HIS A 47 0.49 2.17 -12.40
CA HIS A 47 0.38 3.45 -13.09
C HIS A 47 1.49 3.67 -14.13
N THR A 48 2.06 2.59 -14.68
CA THR A 48 3.11 2.65 -15.69
C THR A 48 2.79 1.82 -16.91
N VAL A 49 3.36 2.20 -18.05
CA VAL A 49 3.35 1.42 -19.29
C VAL A 49 4.78 1.23 -19.78
N LYS A 50 5.02 0.18 -20.57
CA LYS A 50 6.33 -0.04 -21.21
C LYS A 50 6.58 1.05 -22.25
N GLN A 51 7.78 1.62 -22.22
CA GLN A 51 8.26 2.56 -23.24
C GLN A 51 9.66 2.15 -23.68
N LYS A 52 9.80 1.71 -24.93
CA LYS A 52 11.11 1.40 -25.49
C LYS A 52 11.90 2.70 -25.68
N GLY A 53 13.17 2.69 -25.30
CA GLY A 53 14.07 3.82 -25.44
C GLY A 53 14.04 4.83 -24.30
N SER A 54 13.25 4.61 -23.23
CA SER A 54 13.45 5.31 -21.97
C SER A 54 14.47 4.59 -21.10
N ASP A 55 15.11 5.29 -20.15
CA ASP A 55 16.20 4.75 -19.35
C ASP A 55 15.75 3.59 -18.45
N THR A 56 14.50 3.63 -17.97
CA THR A 56 13.89 2.58 -17.15
C THR A 56 13.10 1.53 -17.95
N GLY A 57 12.86 1.78 -19.24
CA GLY A 57 11.94 1.01 -20.07
C GLY A 57 10.45 1.21 -19.73
N LEU A 58 10.13 2.16 -18.85
CA LEU A 58 8.77 2.51 -18.42
C LEU A 58 8.46 3.98 -18.75
N ARG A 59 7.16 4.31 -18.68
CA ARG A 59 6.60 5.66 -18.65
C ARG A 59 5.46 5.70 -17.65
N LEU A 60 5.27 6.83 -16.96
CA LEU A 60 4.05 7.05 -16.19
C LEU A 60 2.82 7.09 -17.11
N ASN A 61 1.72 6.52 -16.63
CA ASN A 61 0.43 6.44 -17.30
C ASN A 61 -0.70 6.75 -16.31
N LEU A 62 -0.67 7.98 -15.83
CA LEU A 62 -1.65 8.55 -14.91
C LEU A 62 -2.82 9.17 -15.68
N ALA A 63 -4.01 9.13 -15.09
CA ALA A 63 -5.25 9.67 -15.66
C ALA A 63 -5.93 10.63 -14.69
N ALA A 64 -6.61 11.65 -15.22
CA ALA A 64 -7.27 12.67 -14.42
C ALA A 64 -8.31 12.10 -13.45
N SER A 65 -8.97 10.99 -13.80
CA SER A 65 -9.95 10.31 -12.96
C SER A 65 -9.37 9.66 -11.70
N GLN A 66 -8.05 9.51 -11.61
CA GLN A 66 -7.36 8.92 -10.45
C GLN A 66 -7.05 9.96 -9.36
N PHE A 67 -7.11 11.26 -9.70
CA PHE A 67 -6.69 12.34 -8.81
C PHE A 67 -7.89 12.97 -8.11
N PRO A 68 -7.72 13.43 -6.85
CA PRO A 68 -8.77 14.16 -6.15
C PRO A 68 -9.08 15.48 -6.87
N MET A 69 -10.33 15.92 -6.76
CA MET A 69 -10.75 17.24 -7.24
C MET A 69 -10.23 18.33 -6.31
N ASN A 70 -9.83 19.48 -6.85
CA ASN A 70 -9.52 20.63 -6.02
C ASN A 70 -10.76 21.19 -5.31
N ILE A 71 -10.53 21.97 -4.26
CA ILE A 71 -11.60 22.70 -3.57
C ILE A 71 -12.22 23.69 -4.58
N PRO A 72 -13.55 23.70 -4.75
CA PRO A 72 -14.22 24.65 -5.62
C PRO A 72 -13.96 26.09 -5.18
N THR A 73 -13.55 26.95 -6.11
CA THR A 73 -13.37 28.38 -5.86
C THR A 73 -14.26 29.18 -6.82
N PRO A 74 -15.46 29.63 -6.42
CA PRO A 74 -16.35 30.39 -7.31
C PRO A 74 -15.60 31.56 -7.99
N PRO A 75 -15.76 31.77 -9.31
CA PRO A 75 -16.66 31.09 -10.24
C PRO A 75 -16.08 29.82 -10.91
N LYS A 76 -14.90 29.36 -10.50
CA LYS A 76 -14.23 28.20 -11.11
C LYS A 76 -14.88 26.89 -10.67
N LEU A 77 -15.17 26.04 -11.66
CA LEU A 77 -15.57 24.65 -11.42
C LEU A 77 -14.37 23.87 -10.86
N PRO A 78 -14.63 22.84 -10.02
CA PRO A 78 -13.57 21.97 -9.56
C PRO A 78 -12.96 21.18 -10.72
N VAL A 79 -11.65 20.99 -10.68
CA VAL A 79 -10.89 20.20 -11.65
C VAL A 79 -10.02 19.19 -10.90
N PRO A 80 -9.70 18.03 -11.52
CA PRO A 80 -8.77 17.09 -10.91
C PRO A 80 -7.42 17.76 -10.67
N GLY A 81 -6.81 17.50 -9.51
CA GLY A 81 -5.43 17.88 -9.19
C GLY A 81 -4.40 17.05 -9.96
N PHE A 82 -4.67 16.80 -11.24
CA PHE A 82 -3.89 15.93 -12.11
C PHE A 82 -2.82 16.74 -12.87
N PRO A 83 -1.52 16.45 -12.65
CA PRO A 83 -0.41 17.01 -13.43
C PRO A 83 -0.07 16.11 -14.65
N PRO A 84 -0.66 16.33 -15.84
CA PRO A 84 -0.43 15.47 -17.01
C PRO A 84 1.04 15.40 -17.47
N GLU A 85 1.84 16.42 -17.13
CA GLU A 85 3.28 16.47 -17.38
C GLU A 85 4.07 15.34 -16.72
N LEU A 86 3.56 14.75 -15.63
CA LEU A 86 4.20 13.57 -15.02
C LEU A 86 4.27 12.39 -16.00
N ASN A 87 3.34 12.28 -16.96
CA ASN A 87 3.38 11.24 -18.00
C ASN A 87 4.49 11.43 -19.05
N ARG A 88 5.37 12.43 -18.88
CA ARG A 88 6.63 12.56 -19.60
C ARG A 88 7.78 11.82 -18.91
N ASN A 89 7.62 11.47 -17.64
CA ASN A 89 8.65 10.79 -16.86
C ASN A 89 8.74 9.31 -17.27
N ASP A 90 9.96 8.81 -17.29
CA ASP A 90 10.31 7.41 -17.51
C ASP A 90 10.11 6.58 -16.24
N GLY A 91 8.90 6.62 -15.69
CA GLY A 91 8.57 6.01 -14.42
C GLY A 91 8.61 7.01 -13.26
N PHE A 92 8.61 6.47 -12.03
CA PHE A 92 8.64 7.29 -10.82
C PHE A 92 10.07 7.71 -10.48
N SER A 93 10.21 8.93 -9.95
CA SER A 93 11.48 9.39 -9.40
C SER A 93 11.89 8.50 -8.21
N PRO A 94 13.17 8.10 -8.09
CA PRO A 94 13.66 7.40 -6.91
C PRO A 94 13.61 8.26 -5.64
N GLY A 95 13.42 9.59 -5.76
CA GLY A 95 13.27 10.51 -4.64
C GLY A 95 11.84 10.71 -4.16
N THR A 96 10.85 10.03 -4.73
CA THR A 96 9.47 10.08 -4.21
C THR A 96 9.34 9.18 -2.98
N ASN A 97 8.63 9.63 -1.96
CA ASN A 97 8.35 8.80 -0.79
C ASN A 97 7.41 7.65 -1.16
N ILE A 98 7.62 6.49 -0.55
CA ILE A 98 6.65 5.39 -0.60
C ILE A 98 5.57 5.68 0.44
N LEU A 99 4.32 5.72 -0.03
CA LEU A 99 3.13 5.97 0.77
C LEU A 99 2.13 4.83 0.58
N THR A 100 1.63 4.30 1.68
CA THR A 100 0.61 3.25 1.71
C THR A 100 -0.24 3.43 2.95
N PHE A 101 -1.49 2.97 2.92
CA PHE A 101 -2.30 2.95 4.13
C PHE A 101 -2.28 1.55 4.76
N VAL A 102 -2.00 1.50 6.07
CA VAL A 102 -2.11 0.27 6.88
C VAL A 102 -3.09 0.51 8.03
N PRO A 103 -4.28 -0.14 8.03
CA PRO A 103 -5.27 0.09 9.08
C PRO A 103 -4.75 -0.30 10.46
N GLY A 104 -4.90 0.62 11.42
CA GLY A 104 -4.50 0.40 12.81
C GLY A 104 -2.99 0.41 13.04
N LEU A 105 -2.18 0.86 12.09
CA LEU A 105 -0.73 0.92 12.26
C LEU A 105 -0.35 1.93 13.35
N SER A 106 0.39 1.45 14.34
CA SER A 106 1.11 2.26 15.32
C SER A 106 2.61 2.08 15.11
N LEU A 107 3.31 3.16 14.74
CA LEU A 107 4.76 3.10 14.55
C LEU A 107 5.49 2.82 15.86
N ALA A 108 4.95 3.29 16.99
CA ALA A 108 5.50 3.03 18.31
C ALA A 108 5.35 1.54 18.69
N ASP A 109 4.17 0.96 18.51
CA ASP A 109 3.91 -0.42 18.93
C ASP A 109 4.54 -1.45 17.99
N SER A 110 4.65 -1.12 16.71
CA SER A 110 5.30 -2.00 15.71
C SER A 110 6.82 -2.03 15.85
N GLY A 111 7.44 -0.99 16.41
CA GLY A 111 8.89 -0.83 16.39
C GLY A 111 9.43 -0.47 15.00
N ALA A 112 8.66 0.29 14.23
CA ALA A 112 9.05 0.75 12.90
C ALA A 112 10.41 1.48 12.93
N VAL A 113 11.17 1.38 11.84
CA VAL A 113 12.51 1.97 11.75
C VAL A 113 12.41 3.50 11.82
N PRO A 114 12.98 4.16 12.86
CA PRO A 114 12.87 5.60 13.01
C PRO A 114 13.96 6.33 12.23
N ILE A 115 13.69 7.57 11.84
CA ILE A 115 14.65 8.42 11.10
C ILE A 115 15.98 8.64 11.87
N ASN A 116 15.93 8.63 13.20
CA ASN A 116 17.10 8.86 14.06
C ASN A 116 17.94 7.60 14.33
N ASN A 117 17.53 6.43 13.83
CA ASN A 117 18.30 5.18 13.94
C ASN A 117 18.01 4.26 12.75
N LEU A 118 18.49 4.69 11.58
CA LEU A 118 18.27 3.99 10.32
C LEU A 118 18.81 2.56 10.33
N ALA A 119 19.90 2.28 11.06
CA ALA A 119 20.55 0.97 11.10
C ALA A 119 19.61 -0.19 11.47
N LYS A 120 18.51 0.10 12.17
CA LYS A 120 17.47 -0.88 12.51
C LYS A 120 16.77 -1.52 11.32
N TYR A 121 16.87 -0.95 10.11
CA TYR A 121 16.33 -1.61 8.90
C TYR A 121 16.95 -3.00 8.66
N ALA A 122 18.18 -3.21 9.14
CA ALA A 122 18.91 -4.46 9.00
C ALA A 122 18.53 -5.51 10.06
N ASP A 123 17.75 -5.15 11.09
CA ASP A 123 17.33 -6.08 12.12
C ASP A 123 16.54 -7.24 11.49
N ALA A 124 16.83 -8.48 11.91
CA ALA A 124 16.20 -9.66 11.34
C ALA A 124 14.67 -9.60 11.40
N ASN A 125 14.14 -9.01 12.47
CA ASN A 125 12.72 -8.82 12.78
C ASN A 125 12.20 -7.39 12.51
N ALA A 126 12.84 -6.62 11.63
CA ALA A 126 12.31 -5.32 11.20
C ALA A 126 10.84 -5.48 10.71
N PRO A 127 9.87 -4.75 11.28
CA PRO A 127 8.44 -4.99 11.06
C PRO A 127 7.95 -4.50 9.69
N ILE A 128 8.66 -3.53 9.11
CA ILE A 128 8.41 -2.96 7.79
C ILE A 128 9.69 -3.12 6.99
N ILE A 129 9.57 -3.67 5.78
CA ILE A 129 10.70 -3.91 4.89
C ILE A 129 10.35 -3.48 3.47
N VAL A 130 11.34 -2.97 2.75
CA VAL A 130 11.28 -2.79 1.30
C VAL A 130 12.23 -3.79 0.67
N LEU A 131 11.74 -4.54 -0.31
CA LEU A 131 12.50 -5.54 -1.04
C LEU A 131 12.64 -5.12 -2.50
N ASP A 132 13.84 -5.27 -3.05
CA ASP A 132 13.99 -5.30 -4.50
C ASP A 132 13.31 -6.59 -5.02
N ALA A 133 12.28 -6.43 -5.85
CA ALA A 133 11.45 -7.57 -6.27
C ALA A 133 12.18 -8.61 -7.14
N LYS A 134 13.35 -8.26 -7.72
CA LYS A 134 14.15 -9.18 -8.55
C LYS A 134 15.17 -9.95 -7.72
N THR A 135 15.83 -9.26 -6.81
CA THR A 135 16.96 -9.79 -6.02
C THR A 135 16.57 -10.20 -4.61
N LEU A 136 15.38 -9.78 -4.15
CA LEU A 136 14.86 -9.95 -2.79
C LEU A 136 15.76 -9.34 -1.71
N LYS A 137 16.66 -8.43 -2.09
CA LYS A 137 17.51 -7.71 -1.14
C LYS A 137 16.70 -6.63 -0.44
N ARG A 138 16.87 -6.53 0.88
CA ARG A 138 16.32 -5.46 1.69
C ARG A 138 16.96 -4.12 1.31
N GLN A 139 16.13 -3.10 1.19
CA GLN A 139 16.56 -1.72 1.00
C GLN A 139 16.54 -0.97 2.34
N PRO A 140 17.48 -0.04 2.57
CA PRO A 140 17.43 0.86 3.71
C PRO A 140 16.15 1.70 3.69
N ILE A 141 15.48 1.80 4.83
CA ILE A 141 14.28 2.63 5.01
C ILE A 141 14.27 3.27 6.39
N TRP A 142 13.45 4.31 6.53
CA TRP A 142 12.73 4.61 7.76
C TRP A 142 11.24 4.69 7.44
N ALA A 143 10.40 4.66 8.46
CA ALA A 143 8.97 4.86 8.31
C ALA A 143 8.49 5.97 9.25
N GLU A 144 7.61 6.80 8.74
CA GLU A 144 6.93 7.87 9.47
C GLU A 144 5.45 7.90 9.07
N LEU A 145 4.62 8.50 9.93
CA LEU A 145 3.23 8.75 9.55
C LEU A 145 3.21 9.99 8.67
N ASP A 146 2.45 9.95 7.59
CA ASP A 146 2.11 11.16 6.86
C ASP A 146 1.23 12.05 7.75
N THR A 147 1.81 13.10 8.32
CA THR A 147 1.15 13.98 9.29
C THR A 147 0.26 15.03 8.64
N ASN A 148 -0.39 14.70 7.52
CA ASN A 148 -1.43 15.53 6.92
C ASN A 148 -2.82 14.98 7.27
N PRO A 149 -3.41 15.36 8.41
CA PRO A 149 -4.61 14.72 8.97
C PRO A 149 -5.85 14.81 8.06
N ASP A 150 -5.85 15.70 7.06
CA ASP A 150 -6.99 15.98 6.18
C ASP A 150 -6.79 15.49 4.74
N ALA A 151 -5.69 14.79 4.41
CA ALA A 151 -5.33 14.43 3.03
C ALA A 151 -5.99 13.14 2.50
N VAL A 152 -6.51 12.31 3.39
CA VAL A 152 -7.17 11.02 3.08
C VAL A 152 -8.44 10.93 3.92
N ALA A 153 -9.44 11.73 3.56
CA ALA A 153 -10.81 11.62 4.05
C ALA A 153 -11.73 11.15 2.93
#